data_AF-A0A7C4A2R2-F1
#
_entry.id   AF-A0A7C4A2R2-F1
#
_cell.length_a   1.000
_cell.length_b   1.000
_cell.length_c   1.000
_cell.angle_alpha   90.00
_cell.angle_beta   90.00
_cell.angle_gamma   90.00
#
_symmetry.space_group_name_H-M   'P 1'
#
loop_
_entity.id
_entity.type
_entity.pdbx_description
1 polymer ?
#
loop_
_entity_poly.entity_id
_entity_poly.type
_entity_poly.pdbx_seq_one_letter_code
_entity_poly.pdbx_strand_id
1 'polypeptide(L)'
;MNVVRIHTFVSSHWIDIKYAQNKYRGCSVKMRGSTHIAPETRKMWWMNITLLGTALVTVLSGVYFLLFSGGFRGGRNPWYGVELIFSRATWDNIHTWGGVLMITVATLHLVAYWPWFVRMGRRMISEIRGGCGCMNRYGRLNLALSLALGLLFVLAAVSGIVLLFLPQGREVAITLLWTRRSWDILHTWSGTLMIITAMLHIGIHWKWITKVTRNMVRAMWVRGIPCSSTQQGAFPA
;
A
#
# COMPACT_ATOMS: atom_id res chain seq x y z
N MET A 1 -27.87 -19.46 29.80
CA MET A 1 -26.81 -19.58 28.76
C MET A 1 -27.08 -18.52 27.70
N ASN A 2 -26.41 -17.36 27.79
CA ASN A 2 -26.70 -16.20 26.94
C ASN A 2 -25.70 -16.11 25.79
N VAL A 3 -26.22 -16.16 24.57
CA VAL A 3 -25.49 -15.97 23.31
C VAL A 3 -25.07 -14.50 23.20
N VAL A 4 -23.77 -14.25 23.32
CA VAL A 4 -23.16 -12.93 23.12
C VAL A 4 -23.24 -12.56 21.64
N ARG A 5 -24.10 -11.59 21.35
CA ARG A 5 -24.36 -11.04 20.02
C ARG A 5 -23.19 -10.11 19.62
N ILE A 6 -22.27 -10.63 18.81
CA ILE A 6 -21.16 -9.86 18.22
C ILE A 6 -21.70 -8.99 17.07
N HIS A 7 -22.15 -7.77 17.38
CA HIS A 7 -22.38 -6.74 16.36
C HIS A 7 -21.05 -6.07 15.98
N THR A 8 -20.52 -6.54 14.86
CA THR A 8 -19.65 -5.86 13.88
C THR A 8 -19.48 -4.33 14.04
N PHE A 9 -18.41 -3.90 14.70
CA PHE A 9 -17.98 -2.49 14.75
C PHE A 9 -16.94 -2.20 13.65
N VAL A 10 -17.42 -2.07 12.40
CA VAL A 10 -16.62 -1.56 11.27
C VAL A 10 -16.89 -0.05 11.20
N SER A 11 -16.12 0.80 11.90
CA SER A 11 -16.42 2.25 11.93
C SER A 11 -15.24 3.19 12.26
N SER A 12 -14.03 2.94 11.74
CA SER A 12 -12.95 3.96 11.80
C SER A 12 -12.56 4.52 10.43
N HIS A 13 -12.92 3.84 9.34
CA HIS A 13 -12.79 4.35 7.96
C HIS A 13 -14.11 4.95 7.42
N TRP A 14 -15.16 4.95 8.22
CA TRP A 14 -16.51 5.33 7.81
C TRP A 14 -16.84 6.81 7.98
N ILE A 15 -16.07 7.56 8.76
CA ILE A 15 -16.38 8.98 9.01
C ILE A 15 -16.11 9.82 7.76
N ASP A 16 -14.99 9.61 7.07
CA ASP A 16 -14.66 10.38 5.86
C ASP A 16 -15.48 9.95 4.64
N ILE A 17 -15.78 8.66 4.48
CA ILE A 17 -16.67 8.19 3.41
C ILE A 17 -18.11 8.67 3.66
N LYS A 18 -18.59 8.68 4.91
CA LYS A 18 -19.92 9.27 5.22
C LYS A 18 -19.94 10.77 4.97
N TYR A 19 -18.86 11.51 5.25
CA TYR A 19 -18.80 12.95 4.97
C TYR A 19 -18.89 13.25 3.47
N ALA A 20 -18.21 12.46 2.63
CA ALA A 20 -18.32 12.58 1.17
C ALA A 20 -19.72 12.16 0.64
N GLN A 21 -20.36 11.16 1.27
CA GLN A 21 -21.69 10.70 0.86
C GLN A 21 -22.85 11.60 1.35
N ASN A 22 -22.68 12.36 2.44
CA ASN A 22 -23.78 13.13 3.03
C ASN A 22 -24.03 14.48 2.33
N LYS A 23 -23.09 14.98 1.52
CA LYS A 23 -23.22 16.25 0.78
C LYS A 23 -24.16 16.18 -0.43
N TYR A 24 -24.55 14.98 -0.89
CA TYR A 24 -25.33 14.78 -2.12
C TYR A 24 -26.70 14.09 -1.89
N ARG A 25 -27.21 14.08 -0.66
CA ARG A 25 -28.51 13.45 -0.30
C ARG A 25 -29.73 14.36 -0.57
N GLY A 26 -29.74 15.10 -1.67
CA GLY A 26 -30.95 15.72 -2.21
C GLY A 26 -31.46 14.88 -3.38
N CYS A 27 -32.51 14.07 -3.16
CA CYS A 27 -33.23 13.26 -4.15
C CYS A 27 -32.41 12.24 -4.98
N SER A 28 -32.48 10.95 -4.61
CA SER A 28 -32.18 9.86 -5.55
C SER A 28 -33.27 8.80 -5.45
N VAL A 29 -34.09 8.73 -6.50
CA VAL A 29 -34.94 7.58 -6.82
C VAL A 29 -34.05 6.33 -6.91
N LYS A 30 -34.51 5.23 -6.32
CA LYS A 30 -33.79 3.95 -6.26
C LYS A 30 -33.88 3.23 -7.61
N MET A 31 -33.06 3.62 -8.58
CA MET A 31 -32.87 2.85 -9.82
C MET A 31 -32.01 1.61 -9.52
N ARG A 32 -32.66 0.44 -9.55
CA ARG A 32 -32.03 -0.87 -9.38
C ARG A 32 -31.22 -1.18 -10.66
N GLY A 33 -29.91 -0.90 -10.67
CA GLY A 33 -29.04 -1.27 -11.79
C GLY A 33 -27.74 -0.49 -12.00
N SER A 34 -27.53 0.67 -11.38
CA SER A 34 -26.29 1.44 -11.59
C SER A 34 -25.26 1.15 -10.49
N THR A 35 -24.12 0.53 -10.85
CA THR A 35 -22.94 0.46 -9.97
C THR A 35 -22.19 1.80 -10.02
N HIS A 36 -22.81 2.85 -9.46
CA HIS A 36 -22.18 4.16 -9.37
C HIS A 36 -21.13 4.16 -8.25
N ILE A 37 -19.84 4.16 -8.64
CA ILE A 37 -18.71 4.29 -7.72
C ILE A 37 -18.34 5.77 -7.62
N ALA A 38 -18.26 6.29 -6.39
CA ALA A 38 -17.84 7.66 -6.15
C ALA A 38 -16.44 7.91 -6.77
N PRO A 39 -16.24 9.05 -7.48
CA PRO A 39 -14.97 9.34 -8.16
C PRO A 39 -13.78 9.35 -7.19
N GLU A 40 -13.99 9.76 -5.93
CA GLU A 40 -12.97 9.73 -4.89
C GLU A 40 -12.54 8.30 -4.55
N THR A 41 -13.50 7.37 -4.42
CA THR A 41 -13.22 5.95 -4.14
C THR A 41 -12.44 5.32 -5.28
N ARG A 42 -12.78 5.65 -6.53
CA ARG A 42 -12.05 5.18 -7.72
C ARG A 42 -10.61 5.69 -7.74
N LYS A 43 -10.39 6.99 -7.47
CA LYS A 43 -9.05 7.60 -7.41
C LYS A 43 -8.19 6.93 -6.33
N MET A 44 -8.76 6.75 -5.13
CA MET A 44 -8.07 6.08 -4.01
C MET A 44 -7.72 4.63 -4.33
N TRP A 45 -8.63 3.91 -5.01
CA TRP A 45 -8.37 2.53 -5.41
C TRP A 45 -7.20 2.42 -6.39
N TRP A 46 -7.15 3.28 -7.42
CA TRP A 46 -6.02 3.32 -8.36
C TRP A 46 -4.69 3.64 -7.67
N MET A 47 -4.66 4.63 -6.77
CA MET A 47 -3.46 4.94 -6.00
C MET A 47 -2.95 3.73 -5.21
N ASN A 48 -3.86 3.03 -4.51
CA ASN A 48 -3.49 1.90 -3.66
C ASN A 48 -3.08 0.66 -4.45
N ILE A 49 -3.73 0.36 -5.57
CA ILE A 49 -3.33 -0.79 -6.41
C ILE A 49 -1.99 -0.53 -7.10
N THR A 50 -1.73 0.71 -7.52
CA THR A 50 -0.41 1.10 -8.07
C THR A 50 0.67 0.97 -7.00
N LEU A 51 0.44 1.50 -5.79
CA LEU A 51 1.38 1.37 -4.68
C LEU A 51 1.68 -0.10 -4.35
N LEU A 52 0.64 -0.94 -4.27
CA LEU A 52 0.79 -2.37 -4.02
C LEU A 52 1.60 -3.05 -5.14
N GLY A 53 1.31 -2.74 -6.41
CA GLY A 53 2.02 -3.30 -7.56
C GLY A 53 3.52 -2.94 -7.55
N THR A 54 3.85 -1.66 -7.33
CA THR A 54 5.23 -1.20 -7.27
C THR A 54 5.98 -1.78 -6.07
N ALA A 55 5.29 -1.91 -4.93
CA ALA A 55 5.85 -2.54 -3.74
C ALA A 55 6.14 -4.03 -3.97
N LEU A 56 5.24 -4.76 -4.62
CA LEU A 56 5.45 -6.18 -4.95
C LEU A 56 6.65 -6.36 -5.88
N VAL A 57 6.78 -5.56 -6.94
CA VAL A 57 7.93 -5.63 -7.86
C VAL A 57 9.25 -5.36 -7.12
N THR A 58 9.27 -4.33 -6.27
CA THR A 58 10.47 -3.95 -5.49
C THR A 58 10.83 -5.02 -4.46
N VAL A 59 9.83 -5.58 -3.76
CA VAL A 59 10.04 -6.63 -2.77
C VAL A 59 10.51 -7.92 -3.42
N LEU A 60 9.91 -8.34 -4.53
CA LEU A 60 10.31 -9.59 -5.22
C LEU A 60 11.75 -9.50 -5.74
N SER A 61 12.13 -8.37 -6.33
CA SER A 61 13.51 -8.13 -6.75
C SER A 61 14.49 -8.01 -5.56
N GLY A 62 14.07 -7.44 -4.43
CA GLY A 62 14.88 -7.41 -3.21
C GLY A 62 15.07 -8.80 -2.58
N VAL A 63 14.02 -9.62 -2.52
CA VAL A 63 14.09 -11.00 -2.04
C VAL A 63 15.01 -11.84 -2.93
N TYR A 64 15.03 -11.60 -4.24
CA TYR A 64 16.00 -12.22 -5.14
C TYR A 64 17.45 -11.95 -4.69
N PHE A 65 17.79 -10.73 -4.29
CA PHE A 65 19.15 -10.41 -3.80
C PHE A 65 19.50 -11.05 -2.46
N LEU A 66 18.50 -11.29 -1.58
CA LEU A 66 18.71 -11.99 -0.32
C LEU A 66 18.99 -13.47 -0.52
N LEU A 67 18.36 -14.10 -1.52
CA LEU A 67 18.53 -15.52 -1.82
C LEU A 67 19.75 -15.80 -2.72
N PHE A 68 20.01 -14.92 -3.69
CA PHE A 68 21.04 -15.06 -4.71
C PHE A 68 22.10 -13.97 -4.56
N SER A 69 22.85 -14.03 -3.45
CA SER A 69 23.96 -13.10 -3.20
C SER A 69 25.08 -13.28 -4.23
N GLY A 70 25.61 -12.16 -4.73
CA GLY A 70 26.73 -12.14 -5.66
C GLY A 70 28.02 -12.51 -4.93
N GLY A 71 28.38 -13.80 -4.93
CA GLY A 71 29.68 -14.28 -4.44
C GLY A 71 30.82 -13.98 -5.42
N PHE A 72 32.07 -14.27 -5.05
CA PHE A 72 33.21 -14.23 -6.00
C PHE A 72 33.28 -15.53 -6.80
N ARG A 73 33.74 -15.48 -8.07
CA ARG A 73 34.24 -16.70 -8.76
C ARG A 73 35.39 -17.27 -7.92
N GLY A 74 35.16 -18.42 -7.27
CA GLY A 74 36.11 -19.09 -6.39
C GLY A 74 35.68 -19.23 -4.92
N GLY A 75 34.55 -18.65 -4.50
CA GLY A 75 33.96 -18.85 -3.17
C GLY A 75 32.95 -20.01 -3.13
N ARG A 76 32.66 -20.54 -1.93
CA ARG A 76 31.72 -21.66 -1.65
C ARG A 76 30.24 -21.35 -1.94
N ASN A 77 29.92 -20.39 -2.81
CA ASN A 77 28.55 -20.05 -3.19
C ASN A 77 28.09 -20.99 -4.33
N PRO A 78 27.21 -21.98 -4.08
CA PRO A 78 26.75 -22.92 -5.10
C PRO A 78 25.90 -22.25 -6.18
N TRP A 79 25.37 -21.05 -5.89
CA TRP A 79 24.43 -20.33 -6.74
C TRP A 79 25.09 -19.16 -7.48
N TYR A 80 26.42 -19.11 -7.50
CA TYR A 80 27.15 -18.09 -8.22
C TYR A 80 26.87 -18.16 -9.72
N GLY A 81 26.41 -17.06 -10.31
CA GLY A 81 26.12 -16.97 -11.74
C GLY A 81 24.84 -17.70 -12.18
N VAL A 82 23.99 -18.13 -11.25
CA VAL A 82 22.67 -18.69 -11.59
C VAL A 82 21.78 -17.55 -12.07
N GLU A 83 21.50 -17.57 -13.37
CA GLU A 83 20.48 -16.73 -13.99
C GLU A 83 19.15 -17.47 -13.92
N LEU A 84 18.18 -16.85 -13.23
CA LEU A 84 16.79 -17.32 -13.23
C LEU A 84 16.08 -16.73 -14.46
N ILE A 85 14.99 -15.99 -14.26
CA ILE A 85 14.17 -15.41 -15.32
C ILE A 85 14.93 -14.29 -16.06
N PHE A 86 15.79 -13.57 -15.35
CA PHE A 86 16.59 -12.47 -15.89
C PHE A 86 18.01 -12.48 -15.32
N SER A 87 18.91 -11.76 -15.99
CA SER A 87 20.26 -11.48 -15.49
C SER A 87 20.21 -10.71 -14.17
N ARG A 88 21.27 -10.81 -13.36
CA ARG A 88 21.41 -10.05 -12.12
C ARG A 88 21.32 -8.53 -12.35
N ALA A 89 21.86 -8.04 -13.46
CA ALA A 89 21.77 -6.63 -13.85
C ALA A 89 20.34 -6.21 -14.15
N THR A 90 19.55 -7.08 -14.77
CA THR A 90 18.12 -6.82 -15.02
C THR A 90 17.35 -6.77 -13.70
N TRP A 91 17.62 -7.67 -12.75
CA TRP A 91 17.02 -7.62 -11.42
C TRP A 91 17.39 -6.34 -10.66
N ASP A 92 18.62 -5.86 -10.82
CA ASP A 92 19.11 -4.61 -10.23
C ASP A 92 18.36 -3.39 -10.79
N ASN A 93 18.16 -3.36 -12.12
CA ASN A 93 17.33 -2.35 -12.76
C ASN A 93 15.88 -2.39 -12.30
N ILE A 94 15.29 -3.60 -12.18
CA ILE A 94 13.92 -3.77 -11.69
C ILE A 94 13.79 -3.27 -10.26
N HIS A 95 14.75 -3.59 -9.38
CA HIS A 95 14.73 -3.15 -8.00
C HIS A 95 14.90 -1.63 -7.88
N THR A 96 15.84 -1.07 -8.63
CA THR A 96 16.14 0.37 -8.61
C THR A 96 14.96 1.19 -9.13
N TRP A 97 14.49 0.91 -10.35
CA TRP A 97 13.38 1.66 -10.94
C TRP A 97 12.04 1.37 -10.28
N GLY A 98 11.82 0.12 -9.85
CA GLY A 98 10.68 -0.27 -9.01
C GLY A 98 10.66 0.52 -7.70
N GLY A 99 11.82 0.64 -7.04
CA GLY A 99 12.00 1.42 -5.82
C GLY A 99 11.75 2.91 -6.02
N VAL A 100 12.29 3.52 -7.08
CA VAL A 100 12.04 4.93 -7.44
C VAL A 100 10.55 5.20 -7.66
N LEU A 101 9.88 4.33 -8.42
CA LEU A 101 8.45 4.45 -8.68
C LEU A 101 7.64 4.22 -7.39
N MET A 102 7.99 3.22 -6.58
CA MET A 102 7.38 2.98 -5.28
C MET A 102 7.51 4.20 -4.37
N ILE A 103 8.69 4.83 -4.31
CA ILE A 103 8.90 6.03 -3.50
C ILE A 103 7.99 7.15 -3.96
N THR A 104 7.95 7.40 -5.26
CA THR A 104 7.09 8.45 -5.85
C THR A 104 5.62 8.24 -5.49
N VAL A 105 5.10 7.02 -5.70
CA VAL A 105 3.70 6.70 -5.42
C VAL A 105 3.39 6.70 -3.92
N ALA A 106 4.33 6.23 -3.08
CA ALA A 106 4.18 6.26 -1.62
C ALA A 106 4.11 7.69 -1.08
N THR A 107 4.91 8.61 -1.62
CA THR A 107 4.83 10.04 -1.28
C THR A 107 3.48 10.62 -1.67
N LEU A 108 3.00 10.35 -2.89
CA LEU A 108 1.67 10.79 -3.33
C LEU A 108 0.54 10.20 -2.46
N HIS A 109 0.67 8.93 -2.07
CA HIS A 109 -0.24 8.28 -1.14
C HIS A 109 -0.24 9.02 0.21
N LEU A 110 0.92 9.29 0.81
CA LEU A 110 1.01 10.00 2.08
C LEU A 110 0.36 11.39 2.02
N VAL A 111 0.63 12.15 0.95
CA VAL A 111 0.03 13.47 0.73
C VAL A 111 -1.50 13.37 0.63
N ALA A 112 -2.01 12.42 -0.15
CA ALA A 112 -3.46 12.22 -0.33
C ALA A 112 -4.18 11.83 0.97
N TYR A 113 -3.51 11.08 1.85
CA TYR A 113 -4.06 10.61 3.11
C TYR A 113 -3.68 11.50 4.32
N TRP A 114 -2.93 12.58 4.12
CA TRP A 114 -2.48 13.49 5.18
C TRP A 114 -3.60 13.99 6.11
N PRO A 115 -4.78 14.41 5.61
CA PRO A 115 -5.86 14.87 6.48
C PRO A 115 -6.32 13.78 7.47
N TRP A 116 -6.31 12.52 7.05
CA TRP A 116 -6.66 11.39 7.91
C TRP A 116 -5.63 11.21 9.03
N PHE A 117 -4.33 11.27 8.70
CA PHE A 117 -3.25 11.20 9.69
C PHE A 117 -3.37 12.31 10.74
N VAL A 118 -3.61 13.55 10.32
CA VAL A 118 -3.78 14.69 11.23
C VAL A 118 -5.00 14.49 12.15
N ARG A 119 -6.14 14.05 11.60
CA ARG A 119 -7.36 13.79 12.42
C ARG A 119 -7.12 12.68 13.44
N MET A 120 -6.51 11.57 13.04
CA MET A 120 -6.21 10.44 13.92
C MET A 120 -5.16 10.79 14.97
N GLY A 121 -4.12 11.55 14.60
CA GLY A 121 -3.09 12.03 15.51
C GLY A 121 -3.65 12.98 16.57
N ARG A 122 -4.50 13.93 16.17
CA ARG A 122 -5.19 14.82 17.12
C ARG A 122 -6.06 14.04 18.11
N ARG A 123 -6.80 13.03 17.63
CA ARG A 123 -7.61 12.17 18.49
C ARG A 123 -6.76 11.40 19.49
N MET A 124 -5.63 10.83 19.05
CA MET A 124 -4.69 10.14 19.92
C MET A 124 -4.10 11.08 20.99
N ILE A 125 -3.65 12.27 20.60
CA ILE A 125 -3.11 13.27 21.54
C ILE A 125 -4.16 13.70 22.56
N SER A 126 -5.42 13.87 22.11
CA SER A 126 -6.53 14.21 23.02
C SER A 126 -6.79 13.11 24.06
N GLU A 127 -6.69 11.83 23.68
CA GLU A 127 -6.83 10.70 24.62
C GLU A 127 -5.66 10.65 25.62
N ILE A 128 -4.41 10.83 25.14
CA ILE A 128 -3.21 10.85 25.99
C ILE A 128 -3.26 12.01 27.01
N ARG A 129 -3.84 13.15 26.64
CA ARG A 129 -4.00 14.33 27.51
C ARG A 129 -5.22 14.26 28.44
N GLY A 130 -5.87 13.09 28.56
CA GLY A 130 -7.00 12.89 29.48
C GLY A 130 -8.36 13.37 28.96
N GLY A 131 -8.48 13.70 27.67
CA GLY A 131 -9.76 14.02 27.05
C GLY A 131 -10.63 12.77 26.81
N CYS A 132 -11.96 12.93 26.89
CA CYS A 132 -12.97 11.86 26.74
C CYS A 132 -13.15 11.34 25.30
N GLY A 133 -12.04 11.05 24.60
CA GLY A 133 -12.01 10.66 23.19
C GLY A 133 -11.67 9.20 22.96
N CYS A 134 -12.19 8.25 23.74
CA CYS A 134 -11.80 6.83 23.69
C CYS A 134 -11.66 6.31 22.25
N MET A 135 -10.42 6.09 21.80
CA MET A 135 -10.14 5.46 20.53
C MET A 135 -10.18 3.95 20.72
N ASN A 136 -10.96 3.28 19.87
CA ASN A 136 -11.02 1.82 19.86
C ASN A 136 -9.60 1.24 19.67
N ARG A 137 -9.31 0.10 20.32
CA ARG A 137 -8.05 -0.67 20.16
C ARG A 137 -7.68 -0.86 18.68
N TYR A 138 -8.67 -1.16 17.84
CA TYR A 138 -8.45 -1.29 16.39
C TYR A 138 -8.03 0.02 15.72
N GLY A 139 -8.55 1.18 16.16
CA GLY A 139 -8.13 2.48 15.67
C GLY A 139 -6.69 2.82 16.05
N ARG A 140 -6.31 2.49 17.29
CA ARG A 140 -4.92 2.61 17.79
C ARG A 140 -3.97 1.72 17.01
N LEU A 141 -4.34 0.45 16.81
CA LEU A 141 -3.55 -0.49 16.01
C LEU A 141 -3.38 -0.03 14.56
N ASN A 142 -4.45 0.44 13.91
CA ASN A 142 -4.36 0.95 12.54
C ASN A 142 -3.42 2.16 12.43
N LEU A 143 -3.51 3.11 13.36
CA LEU A 143 -2.60 4.25 13.40
C LEU A 143 -1.15 3.79 13.64
N ALA A 144 -0.93 2.89 14.60
CA ALA A 144 0.40 2.36 14.91
C ALA A 144 1.04 1.63 13.72
N LEU A 145 0.30 0.73 13.06
CA LEU A 145 0.78 0.03 11.85
C LEU A 145 1.07 1.00 10.71
N SER A 146 0.26 2.05 10.53
CA SER A 146 0.48 3.05 9.49
C SER A 146 1.74 3.88 9.75
N LEU A 147 1.97 4.28 11.01
CA LEU A 147 3.18 5.00 11.41
C LEU A 147 4.42 4.13 11.31
N ALA A 148 4.35 2.88 11.78
CA ALA A 148 5.45 1.92 11.66
C ALA A 148 5.81 1.66 10.20
N LEU A 149 4.80 1.46 9.33
CA LEU A 149 5.02 1.26 7.91
C LEU A 149 5.68 2.47 7.26
N GLY A 150 5.21 3.68 7.57
CA GLY A 150 5.81 4.92 7.06
C GLY A 150 7.25 5.12 7.52
N LEU A 151 7.55 4.88 8.80
CA LEU A 151 8.90 5.00 9.35
C LEU A 151 9.86 3.99 8.71
N LEU A 152 9.47 2.72 8.64
CA LEU A 152 10.27 1.66 8.05
C LEU A 152 10.52 1.91 6.55
N PHE A 153 9.51 2.40 5.85
CA PHE A 153 9.65 2.83 4.46
C PHE A 153 10.66 3.97 4.30
N VAL A 154 10.63 5.00 5.17
CA VAL A 154 11.61 6.10 5.13
C VAL A 154 13.02 5.59 5.40
N LEU A 155 13.20 4.72 6.40
CA LEU A 155 14.51 4.12 6.70
C LEU A 155 15.04 3.31 5.52
N ALA A 156 14.20 2.48 4.89
CA ALA A 156 14.56 1.68 3.72
C ALA A 156 14.86 2.57 2.51
N ALA A 157 14.05 3.59 2.23
CA ALA A 157 14.24 4.49 1.11
C ALA A 157 15.53 5.31 1.24
N VAL A 158 15.78 5.91 2.41
CA VAL A 158 16.99 6.71 2.66
C VAL A 158 18.24 5.86 2.56
N SER A 159 18.26 4.70 3.24
CA SER A 159 19.41 3.79 3.16
C SER A 159 19.63 3.25 1.74
N GLY A 160 18.56 2.96 0.98
CA GLY A 160 18.65 2.53 -0.41
C GLY A 160 19.22 3.62 -1.33
N ILE A 161 18.75 4.87 -1.17
CA ILE A 161 19.29 6.02 -1.90
C ILE A 161 20.78 6.19 -1.60
N VAL A 162 21.20 6.09 -0.34
CA VAL A 162 22.61 6.16 0.04
C VAL A 162 23.41 5.04 -0.62
N LEU A 163 22.91 3.80 -0.63
CA LEU A 163 23.58 2.66 -1.26
C LEU A 163 23.73 2.80 -2.79
N LEU A 164 22.81 3.49 -3.47
CA LEU A 164 22.92 3.78 -4.90
C LEU A 164 24.14 4.62 -5.26
N PHE A 165 24.52 5.55 -4.37
CA PHE A 165 25.65 6.46 -4.61
C PHE A 165 26.98 5.94 -4.01
N LEU A 166 26.95 4.83 -3.26
CA LEU A 166 28.15 4.25 -2.67
C LEU A 166 28.87 3.31 -3.65
N PRO A 167 30.18 3.49 -3.91
CA PRO A 167 30.93 2.64 -4.84
C PRO A 167 31.04 1.21 -4.33
N GLN A 168 30.77 0.24 -5.21
CA GLN A 168 30.88 -1.19 -4.89
C GLN A 168 32.36 -1.56 -4.71
N GLY A 169 32.71 -2.23 -3.62
CA GLY A 169 34.01 -2.92 -3.51
C GLY A 169 35.07 -2.36 -2.55
N ARG A 170 34.78 -1.42 -1.65
CA ARG A 170 35.68 -1.12 -0.50
C ARG A 170 34.89 -0.88 0.79
N GLU A 171 35.12 -1.72 1.79
CA GLU A 171 34.49 -1.68 3.12
C GLU A 171 34.92 -0.48 3.99
N VAL A 172 35.84 0.37 3.51
CA VAL A 172 36.71 1.16 4.40
C VAL A 172 36.37 2.66 4.45
N ALA A 173 35.44 3.16 3.64
CA ALA A 173 35.05 4.57 3.72
C ALA A 173 33.86 4.72 4.69
N ILE A 174 34.09 5.30 5.88
CA ILE A 174 33.01 5.94 6.65
C ILE A 174 32.37 6.94 5.69
N THR A 175 31.15 6.66 5.28
CA THR A 175 30.42 7.45 4.30
C THR A 175 29.13 7.89 4.95
N LEU A 176 28.98 9.20 5.11
CA LEU A 176 27.78 9.79 5.68
C LEU A 176 27.41 9.19 7.06
N LEU A 177 28.34 9.29 8.03
CA LEU A 177 28.20 8.83 9.43
C LEU A 177 28.38 7.31 9.70
N TRP A 178 28.18 6.42 8.71
CA TRP A 178 28.26 4.97 8.91
C TRP A 178 29.08 4.24 7.83
N THR A 179 29.36 2.94 8.05
CA THR A 179 29.98 2.08 7.02
C THR A 179 28.96 1.66 5.98
N ARG A 180 29.40 1.30 4.76
CA ARG A 180 28.52 0.71 3.74
C ARG A 180 27.74 -0.50 4.27
N ARG A 181 28.40 -1.34 5.08
CA ARG A 181 27.78 -2.50 5.72
C ARG A 181 26.65 -2.10 6.67
N SER A 182 26.84 -1.04 7.46
CA SER A 182 25.78 -0.54 8.35
C SER A 182 24.56 -0.04 7.56
N TRP A 183 24.79 0.66 6.44
CA TRP A 183 23.71 1.09 5.54
C TRP A 183 22.98 -0.09 4.91
N ASP A 184 23.69 -1.12 4.49
CA ASP A 184 23.14 -2.36 3.94
C ASP A 184 22.28 -3.13 4.96
N ILE A 185 22.78 -3.27 6.20
CA ILE A 185 22.04 -3.86 7.32
C ILE A 185 20.77 -3.03 7.60
N LEU A 186 20.88 -1.71 7.65
CA LEU A 186 19.73 -0.82 7.87
C LEU A 186 18.69 -0.98 6.76
N HIS A 187 19.11 -0.97 5.49
CA HIS A 187 18.22 -1.15 4.35
C HIS A 187 17.51 -2.50 4.39
N THR A 188 18.26 -3.58 4.63
CA THR A 188 17.74 -4.94 4.68
C THR A 188 16.72 -5.10 5.80
N TRP A 189 17.09 -4.76 7.05
CA TRP A 189 16.19 -4.97 8.19
C TRP A 189 14.98 -4.03 8.19
N SER A 190 15.15 -2.77 7.77
CA SER A 190 14.01 -1.87 7.60
C SER A 190 13.05 -2.38 6.51
N GLY A 191 13.57 -2.89 5.39
CA GLY A 191 12.78 -3.55 4.35
C GLY A 191 12.06 -4.80 4.83
N THR A 192 12.74 -5.71 5.54
CA THR A 192 12.11 -6.93 6.10
C THR A 192 10.98 -6.60 7.07
N LEU A 193 11.23 -5.69 8.01
CA LEU A 193 10.21 -5.26 8.97
C LEU A 193 9.06 -4.51 8.27
N MET A 194 9.36 -3.74 7.21
CA MET A 194 8.36 -3.08 6.38
C MET A 194 7.43 -4.11 5.74
N ILE A 195 7.96 -5.20 5.18
CA ILE A 195 7.17 -6.29 4.57
C ILE A 195 6.24 -6.91 5.62
N ILE A 196 6.76 -7.27 6.79
CA ILE A 196 5.96 -7.85 7.88
C ILE A 196 4.83 -6.90 8.30
N THR A 197 5.16 -5.62 8.48
CA THR A 197 4.20 -4.58 8.89
C THR A 197 3.16 -4.33 7.78
N ALA A 198 3.57 -4.35 6.51
CA ALA A 198 2.67 -4.21 5.36
C ALA A 198 1.68 -5.38 5.28
N MET A 199 2.13 -6.62 5.53
CA MET A 199 1.24 -7.79 5.59
C MET A 199 0.19 -7.64 6.69
N LEU A 200 0.59 -7.20 7.90
CA LEU A 200 -0.33 -6.93 8.99
C LEU A 200 -1.32 -5.80 8.64
N HIS A 201 -0.82 -4.72 8.03
CA HIS A 201 -1.63 -3.59 7.58
C HIS A 201 -2.65 -4.01 6.51
N ILE A 202 -2.26 -4.82 5.53
CA ILE A 202 -3.18 -5.36 4.52
C ILE A 202 -4.19 -6.29 5.18
N GLY A 203 -3.76 -7.12 6.15
CA GLY A 203 -4.63 -8.03 6.89
C GLY A 203 -5.79 -7.32 7.60
N ILE A 204 -5.53 -6.19 8.26
CA ILE A 204 -6.60 -5.42 8.92
C ILE A 204 -7.58 -4.78 7.91
N HIS A 205 -7.13 -4.50 6.69
CA HIS A 205 -7.92 -3.88 5.64
C HIS A 205 -8.54 -4.87 4.65
N TRP A 206 -8.26 -6.17 4.76
CA TRP A 206 -8.62 -7.19 3.77
C TRP A 206 -10.11 -7.20 3.38
N LYS A 207 -11.01 -7.10 4.35
CA LYS A 207 -12.46 -7.04 4.10
C LYS A 207 -12.87 -5.82 3.28
N TRP A 208 -12.22 -4.68 3.49
CA TRP A 208 -12.46 -3.47 2.72
C TRP A 208 -11.87 -3.60 1.30
N ILE A 209 -10.64 -4.09 1.18
CA ILE A 209 -9.94 -4.29 -0.11
C ILE A 209 -10.79 -5.18 -1.03
N THR A 210 -11.15 -6.37 -0.56
CA THR A 210 -11.95 -7.34 -1.35
C THR A 210 -13.31 -6.78 -1.76
N LYS A 211 -13.97 -6.00 -0.88
CA LYS A 211 -15.25 -5.36 -1.18
C LYS A 211 -15.12 -4.28 -2.27
N VAL A 212 -14.17 -3.35 -2.12
CA VAL A 212 -13.98 -2.27 -3.09
C VAL A 212 -13.52 -2.81 -4.44
N THR A 213 -12.58 -3.75 -4.45
CA THR A 213 -12.10 -4.40 -5.68
C THR A 213 -13.23 -5.12 -6.42
N ARG A 214 -14.10 -5.86 -5.71
CA ARG A 214 -15.28 -6.49 -6.33
C ARG A 214 -16.22 -5.49 -6.97
N ASN A 215 -16.46 -4.36 -6.30
CA ASN A 215 -17.31 -3.31 -6.84
C ASN A 215 -16.68 -2.65 -8.07
N MET A 216 -15.37 -2.37 -8.04
CA MET A 216 -14.60 -1.85 -9.17
C MET A 216 -14.68 -2.78 -10.39
N VAL A 217 -14.43 -4.08 -10.20
CA VAL A 217 -14.50 -5.08 -11.27
C VAL A 217 -15.91 -5.15 -11.86
N ARG A 218 -16.95 -5.17 -11.03
CA ARG A 218 -18.35 -5.15 -11.49
C ARG A 218 -18.68 -3.90 -12.31
N ALA A 219 -18.23 -2.72 -11.86
CA ALA A 219 -18.47 -1.47 -12.59
C ALA A 219 -17.72 -1.42 -13.94
N MET A 220 -16.53 -2.01 -14.02
CA MET A 220 -15.80 -2.14 -15.29
C MET A 220 -16.50 -3.12 -16.24
N TRP A 221 -16.99 -4.25 -15.72
CA TRP A 221 -17.69 -5.27 -16.51
C TRP A 221 -19.03 -4.79 -17.06
N VAL A 222 -19.86 -4.13 -16.23
CA VAL A 222 -21.18 -3.62 -16.65
C VAL A 222 -21.07 -2.53 -17.72
N ARG A 223 -20.00 -1.72 -17.72
CA ARG A 223 -19.75 -0.71 -18.75
C ARG A 223 -19.29 -1.29 -20.09
N GLY A 224 -18.89 -2.57 -20.13
CA GLY A 224 -18.51 -3.27 -21.35
C GLY A 224 -19.67 -3.91 -22.11
N ILE A 225 -20.89 -3.87 -21.56
CA ILE A 225 -22.10 -4.33 -22.26
C ILE A 225 -22.68 -3.11 -23.00
N PRO A 226 -22.54 -3.01 -24.34
CA PRO A 226 -23.28 -2.00 -25.08
C PRO A 226 -24.77 -2.25 -24.84
N CYS A 227 -25.50 -1.23 -24.37
CA CYS A 227 -26.95 -1.28 -24.39
C CYS A 227 -27.35 -1.51 -25.85
N SER A 228 -27.95 -2.66 -26.16
CA SER A 228 -28.62 -2.80 -27.45
C SER A 228 -29.77 -1.80 -27.45
N SER A 229 -29.66 -0.79 -28.30
CA SER A 229 -30.76 0.10 -28.62
C SER A 229 -31.76 -0.68 -29.46
N THR A 230 -32.50 -1.59 -28.83
CA THR A 230 -33.61 -2.29 -29.47
C THR A 230 -34.89 -1.88 -28.76
N GLN A 231 -35.38 -0.68 -29.09
CA GLN A 231 -36.80 -0.34 -29.15
C GLN A 231 -36.98 0.94 -29.98
N GLN A 232 -37.00 0.78 -31.30
CA GLN A 232 -37.73 1.68 -32.19
C GLN A 232 -38.47 0.82 -33.20
N GLY A 233 -39.79 0.98 -33.25
CA GLY A 233 -40.63 0.48 -34.33
C GLY A 233 -41.64 -0.59 -33.91
N ALA A 234 -42.83 -0.15 -33.52
CA ALA A 234 -44.10 -0.41 -34.24
C ALA A 234 -45.28 -0.58 -33.27
N PHE A 235 -46.06 0.48 -33.09
CA PHE A 235 -47.50 0.35 -32.86
C PHE A 235 -48.18 0.63 -34.20
N PRO A 236 -48.96 -0.31 -34.77
CA PRO A 236 -50.01 0.05 -35.70
C PRO A 236 -51.30 0.39 -34.94
N ALA A 237 -52.08 1.26 -35.57
CA ALA A 237 -53.32 1.90 -35.11
C ALA A 237 -54.49 0.94 -34.89
#